data_AF-A0A1E5VHS3-F1
#
_entry.id   AF-A0A1E5VHS3-F1
#
_cell.length_a   1.000
_cell.length_b   1.000
_cell.length_c   1.000
_cell.angle_alpha   90.00
_cell.angle_beta   90.00
_cell.angle_gamma   90.00
#
_symmetry.space_group_name_H-M   'P 1'
#
loop_
_entity.id
_entity.type
_entity.pdbx_description
1 polymer ?
#
loop_
_entity_poly.entity_id
_entity_poly.type
_entity_poly.pdbx_seq_one_letter_code
_entity_poly.pdbx_strand_id
1 'polypeptide(L)' 'LTPKELKRLMMVVANPRQFKVSDWFFNRKDYKDGGPSGDVTNTLNTKPRDNLESLKKIRVD' A
#
# COMPACT_ATOMS: atom_id res chain seq x y z
N LEU A 1 3.71 -24.79 6.29
CA LEU A 1 3.74 -23.51 7.04
C LEU A 1 3.34 -23.78 8.48
N THR A 2 4.24 -23.63 9.43
CA THR A 2 3.87 -23.74 10.86
C THR A 2 3.22 -22.43 11.35
N PRO A 3 2.34 -22.46 12.37
CA PRO A 3 1.70 -21.25 12.92
C PRO A 3 2.70 -20.17 13.33
N LYS A 4 3.90 -20.58 13.77
CA LYS A 4 5.02 -19.71 14.12
C LYS A 4 5.57 -18.94 12.92
N GLU A 5 5.66 -19.59 11.76
CA GLU A 5 6.11 -18.96 10.50
C GLU A 5 5.07 -17.97 9.99
N LEU A 6 3.78 -18.31 10.10
CA LEU A 6 2.68 -17.41 9.73
C LEU A 6 2.71 -16.12 10.55
N LYS A 7 2.90 -16.23 11.88
CA LYS A 7 3.00 -15.06 12.76
C LYS A 7 4.20 -14.17 12.45
N ARG A 8 5.34 -14.78 12.07
CA ARG A 8 6.52 -14.04 11.60
C ARG A 8 6.24 -13.30 10.29
N LEU A 9 5.59 -13.96 9.33
CA LEU A 9 5.18 -13.34 8.07
C LEU A 9 4.24 -12.15 8.29
N MET A 10 3.21 -12.31 9.13
CA MET A 10 2.29 -11.23 9.47
C MET A 10 3.00 -10.03 10.11
N MET A 11 3.98 -10.28 10.98
CA MET A 11 4.77 -9.23 11.63
C MET A 11 5.65 -8.46 10.63
N VAL A 12 6.25 -9.17 9.66
CA VAL A 12 7.06 -8.56 8.59
C VAL A 12 6.21 -7.71 7.65
N VAL A 13 5.02 -8.20 7.27
CA VAL A 13 4.09 -7.47 6.39
C VAL A 13 3.48 -6.25 7.07
N ALA A 14 3.23 -6.31 8.39
CA ALA A 14 2.71 -5.19 9.15
C ALA A 14 3.75 -4.08 9.39
N ASN A 15 5.02 -4.44 9.62
CA ASN A 15 6.09 -3.48 9.93
C ASN A 15 7.36 -3.66 9.06
N PRO A 16 7.25 -3.59 7.72
CA PRO A 16 8.35 -3.90 6.80
C PRO A 16 9.62 -3.05 7.01
N ARG A 17 9.49 -1.79 7.47
CA ARG A 17 10.63 -0.90 7.78
C ARG A 17 11.54 -1.45 8.90
N GLN A 18 10.97 -2.16 9.88
CA GLN A 18 11.75 -2.75 10.97
C GLN A 18 12.59 -3.94 10.51
N PHE A 19 12.27 -4.53 9.36
CA PHE A 19 12.96 -5.68 8.78
C PHE A 19 13.86 -5.30 7.61
N LYS A 20 14.21 -4.01 7.47
CA LYS A 20 15.06 -3.50 6.39
C LYS A 20 14.52 -3.80 4.98
N VAL A 21 13.20 -3.93 4.84
CA VAL A 21 12.56 -4.05 3.52
C VAL A 21 12.71 -2.71 2.81
N SER A 22 13.27 -2.74 1.61
CA SER A 22 13.53 -1.53 0.82
C SER A 22 12.26 -0.91 0.27
N ASP A 23 12.30 0.40 0.04
CA ASP A 23 11.11 1.16 -0.32
C ASP A 23 10.56 0.84 -1.73
N TRP A 24 11.39 0.33 -2.63
CA TRP A 24 10.97 -0.11 -3.97
C TRP A 24 10.00 -1.30 -3.95
N PHE A 25 9.90 -2.00 -2.81
CA PHE A 25 8.99 -3.13 -2.62
C PHE A 25 7.56 -2.69 -2.25
N PHE A 26 7.34 -1.40 -1.94
CA PHE A 26 6.01 -0.90 -1.63
C PHE A 26 5.19 -0.61 -2.88
N ASN A 27 3.91 -0.97 -2.82
CA ASN A 27 3.01 -1.01 -3.97
C ASN A 27 2.59 0.38 -4.50
N ARG A 28 2.99 1.48 -3.85
CA ARG A 28 2.76 2.84 -4.35
C ARG A 28 3.51 3.89 -3.53
N LYS A 29 3.84 4.99 -4.19
CA LYS A 29 4.11 6.28 -3.54
C LYS A 29 2.81 7.07 -3.54
N ASP A 30 2.27 7.39 -2.37
CA ASP A 30 1.04 8.19 -2.30
C ASP A 30 1.32 9.62 -2.80
N TYR A 31 0.49 10.13 -3.71
CA TYR A 31 0.63 11.50 -4.24
C TYR A 31 0.40 12.58 -3.17
N LYS A 32 -0.38 12.25 -2.13
CA LYS A 32 -0.74 13.18 -1.04
C LYS A 32 0.27 13.18 0.10
N ASP A 33 0.73 11.99 0.52
CA ASP A 33 1.59 11.85 1.70
C ASP A 33 3.07 11.62 1.36
N GLY A 34 3.42 11.49 0.08
CA GLY A 34 4.81 11.46 -0.43
C GLY A 34 5.63 10.23 -0.01
N GLY A 35 5.14 9.42 0.93
CA GLY A 35 5.78 8.22 1.45
C GLY A 35 5.34 6.94 0.71
N PRO A 36 6.18 5.90 0.74
CA PRO A 36 5.80 4.57 0.25
C PRO A 36 4.72 3.96 1.16
N SER A 37 3.56 3.63 0.58
CA SER A 37 2.45 3.00 1.29
C SER A 37 2.49 1.48 1.12
N GLY A 38 2.59 0.77 2.24
CA GLY A 38 2.38 -0.67 2.32
C GLY A 38 0.91 -0.99 2.47
N ASP A 39 0.12 -0.63 1.47
CA ASP A 39 -1.32 -0.85 1.48
C ASP A 39 -1.64 -2.36 1.47
N VAL A 40 -1.91 -2.91 2.66
CA VAL A 40 -2.35 -4.29 2.86
C VAL A 40 -3.84 -4.38 2.51
N THR A 41 -4.10 -4.61 1.23
CA THR A 41 -5.33 -5.16 0.63
C THR A 41 -6.62 -4.32 0.70
N ASN A 42 -7.00 -3.73 1.84
CA ASN A 42 -8.30 -3.03 1.95
C ASN A 42 -8.28 -1.61 1.34
N THR A 43 -7.14 -0.93 1.39
CA THR A 43 -6.93 0.38 0.74
C THR A 43 -6.66 0.26 -0.76
N LEU A 44 -6.46 -0.96 -1.28
CA LEU A 44 -6.23 -1.21 -2.70
C LEU A 44 -7.49 -0.97 -3.56
N ASN A 45 -8.69 -1.11 -2.99
CA ASN A 45 -9.96 -0.95 -3.73
C ASN A 45 -10.52 0.48 -3.71
N THR A 46 -10.23 1.25 -2.67
CA THR A 46 -10.75 2.63 -2.50
C THR A 46 -9.93 3.63 -3.31
N LYS A 47 -8.59 3.57 -3.20
CA LYS A 47 -7.67 4.47 -3.90
C LYS A 47 -7.80 4.52 -5.44
N PRO A 48 -8.02 3.41 -6.18
CA PRO A 48 -8.23 3.50 -7.64
C PRO A 48 -9.58 4.12 -8.02
N ARG A 49 -10.60 4.04 -7.15
CA ARG A 49 -11.91 4.66 -7.40
C ARG A 49 -11.82 6.18 -7.28
N ASP A 50 -11.21 6.69 -6.21
CA ASP A 50 -10.99 8.12 -6.00
C ASP A 50 -10.13 8.72 -7.13
N ASN A 51 -9.09 7.99 -7.56
CA ASN A 51 -8.26 8.41 -8.67
C ASN A 51 -9.05 8.46 -9.99
N LEU A 52 -9.93 7.49 -10.25
CA LEU A 52 -10.79 7.50 -11.44
C LEU A 52 -11.81 8.66 -11.41
N GLU A 53 -12.37 8.98 -10.25
CA GLU A 53 -13.28 10.12 -10.09
C GLU A 53 -12.57 11.46 -10.30
N SER A 54 -11.35 11.63 -9.77
CA SER A 54 -10.56 12.84 -10.02
C SER A 54 -10.17 13.01 -11.49
N LEU A 55 -9.80 11.92 -12.18
CA LEU A 55 -9.51 11.93 -13.62
C LEU A 55 -10.75 12.26 -14.47
N LYS A 56 -11.93 11.79 -14.06
CA LYS A 56 -13.20 12.17 -14.71
C LYS A 56 -13.48 13.66 -14.54
N LYS A 57 -13.24 14.23 -13.35
CA LYS A 57 -13.44 15.66 -13.09
C LYS A 57 -12.57 16.55 -13.97
N ILE A 58 -11.28 16.22 -14.12
CA ILE A 58 -10.33 16.98 -14.96
C ILE A 58 -10.71 17.00 -16.45
N ARG A 59 -11.47 16.00 -16.92
CA ARG A 59 -11.86 15.88 -18.35
C ARG A 59 -13.24 16.44 -18.66
N VAL A 60 -14.02 16.78 -17.63
CA VAL A 60 -15.36 17.37 -17.76
C VAL A 60 -15.30 18.91 -17.74
N ASP A 61 -14.15 19.48 -17.34
CA ASP A 61 -13.81 20.90 -17.48
C ASP A 61 -12.95 21.16 -18.74
#